data_AF-A0A1E3H5T7-F1
#
_entry.id   AF-A0A1E3H5T7-F1
#
_cell.length_a   1.000
_cell.length_b   1.000
_cell.length_c   1.000
_cell.angle_alpha   90.00
_cell.angle_beta   90.00
_cell.angle_gamma   90.00
#
_symmetry.space_group_name_H-M   'P 1'
#
loop_
_entity.id
_entity.type
_entity.pdbx_description
1 polymer ?
#
loop_
_entity_poly.entity_id
_entity_poly.type
_entity_poly.pdbx_seq_one_letter_code
_entity_poly.pdbx_strand_id
1 'polypeptide(L)'
;MTSLVRAVGSFAFDEVEVPSAPTCDLGAAIAQRLVVTGSAAITSFGTVPRMIRHLRFAGALTLTHSAGLALPGGANIVTAAGDTATAMSDALGAWRVTSYTRADGRALTGPTAAMITDAARRDGRCCRRRAPARPRRRWGPGTACMPPARP
;
A
#
# COMPACT_ATOMS: atom_id res chain seq x y z
N MET A 1 44.37 -15.34 23.88
CA MET A 1 43.91 -13.95 23.64
C MET A 1 44.33 -13.60 22.22
N THR A 2 43.55 -13.96 21.20
CA THR A 2 42.47 -13.10 20.66
C THR A 2 41.28 -13.98 20.25
N SER A 3 40.13 -13.61 20.80
CA SER A 3 38.84 -14.29 20.72
C SER A 3 38.44 -14.66 19.27
N LEU A 4 38.31 -15.96 19.00
CA LEU A 4 37.59 -16.50 17.82
C LEU A 4 36.09 -16.69 18.14
N VAL A 5 35.49 -15.77 18.92
CA VAL A 5 34.03 -15.68 19.10
C VAL A 5 33.34 -15.04 17.88
N ARG A 6 34.07 -14.71 16.80
CA ARG A 6 33.44 -14.34 15.52
C ARG A 6 33.01 -15.59 14.75
N ALA A 7 31.90 -16.22 15.15
CA ALA A 7 30.97 -16.94 14.26
C ALA A 7 29.85 -17.66 15.03
N VAL A 8 29.22 -17.03 16.03
CA VAL A 8 27.84 -17.38 16.37
C VAL A 8 26.99 -16.17 16.00
N GLY A 9 26.34 -16.24 14.83
CA GLY A 9 25.09 -15.52 14.66
C GLY A 9 25.10 -14.18 13.93
N SER A 10 25.73 -14.04 12.76
CA SER A 10 25.05 -13.23 11.74
C SER A 10 24.05 -14.14 11.07
N PHE A 11 22.93 -14.30 11.75
CA PHE A 11 21.79 -14.94 11.17
C PHE A 11 21.16 -13.97 10.16
N ALA A 12 20.44 -14.46 9.16
CA ALA A 12 19.84 -13.65 8.08
C ALA A 12 18.89 -12.51 8.54
N PHE A 13 18.68 -12.36 9.85
CA PHE A 13 17.89 -11.34 10.54
C PHE A 13 18.67 -10.10 11.00
N ASP A 14 20.00 -10.10 10.91
CA ASP A 14 20.82 -8.90 11.10
C ASP A 14 20.62 -7.91 9.94
N GLU A 15 20.63 -6.60 10.24
CA GLU A 15 20.41 -5.56 9.24
C GLU A 15 21.75 -5.13 8.63
N VAL A 16 21.92 -5.37 7.33
CA VAL A 16 23.11 -4.90 6.60
C VAL A 16 22.83 -3.54 5.98
N GLU A 17 23.73 -2.59 6.23
CA GLU A 17 23.67 -1.27 5.61
C GLU A 17 24.09 -1.32 4.15
N VAL A 18 23.28 -0.73 3.27
CA VAL A 18 23.56 -0.58 1.85
C VAL A 18 23.41 0.89 1.48
N PRO A 19 24.48 1.55 1.02
CA PRO A 19 24.40 2.94 0.60
C PRO A 19 23.55 3.07 -0.67
N SER A 20 22.71 4.11 -0.70
CA SER A 20 21.85 4.44 -1.85
C SER A 20 22.71 4.82 -3.05
N ALA A 21 22.40 4.25 -4.20
CA ALA A 21 22.99 4.58 -5.49
C ALA A 21 21.91 4.42 -6.58
N PRO A 22 22.12 4.97 -7.80
CA PRO A 22 21.19 4.79 -8.91
C PRO A 22 20.85 3.33 -9.19
N THR A 23 21.86 2.46 -9.05
CA THR A 23 21.74 1.01 -9.00
C THR A 23 22.17 0.53 -7.62
N CYS A 24 21.21 0.12 -6.80
CA CYS A 24 21.45 -0.38 -5.45
C CYS A 24 21.41 -1.91 -5.48
N ASP A 25 22.56 -2.58 -5.57
CA ASP A 25 22.62 -4.04 -5.72
C ASP A 25 22.23 -4.77 -4.42
N LEU A 26 20.95 -5.13 -4.32
CA LEU A 26 20.42 -5.89 -3.19
C LEU A 26 20.77 -7.40 -3.26
N GLY A 27 21.28 -7.85 -4.41
CA GLY A 27 21.66 -9.23 -4.65
C GLY A 27 23.01 -9.58 -4.04
N ALA A 28 23.94 -8.63 -4.04
CA ALA A 28 25.26 -8.78 -3.42
C ALA A 28 25.21 -8.88 -1.88
N ALA A 29 24.13 -8.39 -1.25
CA ALA A 29 23.97 -8.46 0.19
C ALA A 29 23.69 -9.91 0.67
N ILE A 30 24.40 -10.34 1.71
CA ILE A 30 24.21 -11.68 2.29
C ILE A 30 22.92 -11.73 3.14
N ALA A 31 22.60 -10.65 3.87
CA ALA A 31 21.43 -10.58 4.76
C ALA A 31 20.11 -10.37 4.01
N GLN A 32 18.99 -10.85 4.58
CA GLN A 32 17.65 -10.62 4.02
C GLN A 32 17.07 -9.24 4.39
N ARG A 33 17.52 -8.66 5.52
CA ARG A 33 17.11 -7.33 5.98
C ARG A 33 18.21 -6.34 5.66
N LEU A 34 17.88 -5.31 4.89
CA LEU A 34 18.81 -4.29 4.45
C LEU A 34 18.33 -2.92 4.89
N VAL A 35 19.25 -2.11 5.39
CA VAL A 35 19.03 -0.69 5.65
C VAL A 35 19.58 0.10 4.48
N VAL A 36 18.73 0.79 3.75
CA VAL A 36 19.17 1.71 2.71
C VAL A 36 19.52 3.05 3.36
N THR A 37 20.79 3.41 3.29
CA THR A 37 21.34 4.66 3.85
C THR A 37 21.68 5.66 2.75
N GLY A 38 21.67 6.95 3.05
CA GLY A 38 21.90 8.01 2.05
C GLY A 38 20.62 8.54 1.40
N SER A 39 20.80 9.37 0.36
CA SER A 39 19.74 10.16 -0.27
C SER A 39 19.74 10.11 -1.80
N ALA A 40 20.53 9.21 -2.40
CA ALA A 40 20.59 9.08 -3.85
C ALA A 40 19.28 8.46 -4.38
N ALA A 41 18.80 8.98 -5.51
CA ALA A 41 17.63 8.40 -6.19
C ALA A 41 17.98 6.99 -6.70
N ILE A 42 17.11 6.03 -6.41
CA ILE A 42 17.27 4.64 -6.81
C ILE A 42 16.37 4.38 -8.02
N THR A 43 16.97 3.88 -9.09
CA THR A 43 16.28 3.54 -10.34
C THR A 43 16.23 2.04 -10.59
N SER A 44 17.12 1.27 -9.93
CA SER A 44 17.23 -0.18 -10.04
C SER A 44 17.79 -0.79 -8.75
N PHE A 45 17.37 -2.01 -8.45
CA PHE A 45 17.90 -2.84 -7.35
C PHE A 45 18.96 -3.87 -7.81
N GLY A 46 19.49 -3.68 -9.02
CA GLY A 46 20.37 -4.65 -9.68
C GLY A 46 19.57 -5.74 -10.41
N THR A 47 20.27 -6.77 -10.91
CA THR A 47 19.66 -7.86 -11.67
C THR A 47 20.01 -9.19 -11.01
N VAL A 48 19.14 -9.69 -10.14
CA VAL A 48 19.33 -11.00 -9.51
C VAL A 48 18.02 -11.76 -9.50
N PRO A 49 17.95 -12.99 -10.04
CA PRO A 49 16.69 -13.72 -10.15
C PRO A 49 16.26 -14.37 -8.83
N ARG A 50 14.93 -14.44 -8.60
CA ARG A 50 14.27 -15.25 -7.56
C ARG A 50 14.73 -14.96 -6.11
N MET A 51 14.81 -13.69 -5.73
CA MET A 51 15.18 -13.26 -4.38
C MET A 51 14.07 -12.44 -3.71
N ILE A 52 14.06 -12.43 -2.38
CA ILE A 52 13.19 -11.56 -1.56
C ILE A 52 14.06 -10.83 -0.56
N ARG A 53 13.86 -9.51 -0.45
CA ARG A 53 14.59 -8.63 0.47
C ARG A 53 13.61 -7.74 1.22
N HIS A 54 13.88 -7.54 2.50
CA HIS A 54 13.18 -6.58 3.34
C HIS A 54 14.05 -5.34 3.49
N LEU A 55 13.49 -4.19 3.16
CA LEU A 55 14.19 -2.91 3.13
C LEU A 55 13.64 -2.00 4.23
N ARG A 56 14.55 -1.32 4.92
CA ARG A 56 14.25 -0.17 5.76
C ARG A 56 15.01 1.05 5.24
N PHE A 57 14.34 2.19 5.14
CA PHE A 57 14.97 3.42 4.68
C PHE A 57 15.41 4.27 5.88
N ALA A 58 16.69 4.66 5.91
CA ALA A 58 17.22 5.52 6.97
C ALA A 58 17.00 7.01 6.70
N GLY A 59 16.64 7.38 5.47
CA GLY A 59 16.47 8.77 5.05
C GLY A 59 15.49 8.93 3.91
N ALA A 60 15.35 10.17 3.44
CA ALA A 60 14.53 10.49 2.29
C ALA A 60 15.31 10.26 1.00
N LEU A 61 14.79 9.37 0.14
CA LEU A 61 15.28 9.13 -1.20
C LEU A 61 14.10 8.95 -2.15
N THR A 62 14.36 8.94 -3.46
CA THR A 62 13.32 8.70 -4.46
C THR A 62 13.51 7.33 -5.10
N LEU A 63 12.50 6.47 -4.99
CA LEU A 63 12.37 5.26 -5.79
C LEU A 63 11.69 5.62 -7.11
N THR A 64 12.39 5.41 -8.21
CA THR A 64 11.86 5.71 -9.54
C THR A 64 11.24 4.48 -10.16
N HIS A 65 9.96 4.57 -10.55
CA HIS A 65 9.28 3.46 -11.19
C HIS A 65 9.79 3.25 -12.62
N SER A 66 10.18 2.03 -12.95
CA SER A 66 10.60 1.63 -14.29
C SER A 66 10.15 0.19 -14.59
N ALA A 67 10.34 -0.28 -15.82
CA ALA A 67 10.07 -1.68 -16.17
C ALA A 67 10.94 -2.68 -15.37
N GLY A 68 12.13 -2.26 -14.92
CA GLY A 68 13.02 -3.06 -14.08
C GLY A 68 12.75 -2.91 -12.58
N LEU A 69 12.01 -1.87 -12.18
CA LEU A 69 11.63 -1.60 -10.79
C LEU A 69 10.14 -1.24 -10.70
N ALA A 70 9.31 -2.27 -10.50
CA ALA A 70 7.88 -2.12 -10.35
C ALA A 70 7.51 -1.68 -8.93
N LEU A 71 6.92 -0.48 -8.79
CA LEU A 71 6.50 0.09 -7.51
C LEU A 71 4.97 -0.04 -7.33
N PRO A 72 4.49 -0.21 -6.09
CA PRO A 72 3.06 -0.20 -5.82
C PRO A 72 2.46 1.16 -6.18
N GLY A 73 1.41 1.16 -6.99
CA GLY A 73 0.77 2.38 -7.49
C GLY A 73 1.37 2.94 -8.79
N GLY A 74 2.43 2.33 -9.35
CA GLY A 74 2.97 2.70 -10.67
C GLY A 74 3.52 4.13 -10.76
N ALA A 75 3.86 4.74 -9.64
CA ALA A 75 4.39 6.10 -9.54
C ALA A 75 5.70 6.11 -8.74
N ASN A 76 6.48 7.18 -8.90
CA ASN A 76 7.68 7.38 -8.09
C ASN A 76 7.30 7.54 -6.62
N ILE A 77 8.05 6.87 -5.73
CA ILE A 77 7.81 6.92 -4.30
C ILE A 77 8.96 7.70 -3.66
N VAL A 78 8.63 8.82 -3.01
CA VAL A 78 9.56 9.52 -2.11
C VAL A 78 9.45 8.85 -0.75
N THR A 79 10.57 8.28 -0.29
CA THR A 79 10.69 7.65 1.02
C THR A 79 10.96 8.67 2.11
N ALA A 80 10.71 8.28 3.35
CA ALA A 80 11.13 8.99 4.54
C ALA A 80 11.94 8.05 5.46
N ALA A 81 12.59 8.63 6.47
CA ALA A 81 13.27 7.85 7.48
C ALA A 81 12.27 6.97 8.25
N GLY A 82 12.58 5.68 8.38
CA GLY A 82 11.74 4.68 9.04
C GLY A 82 10.75 3.96 8.12
N ASP A 83 10.66 4.34 6.83
CA ASP A 83 9.82 3.63 5.88
C ASP A 83 10.34 2.20 5.66
N THR A 84 9.41 1.27 5.42
CA THR A 84 9.74 -0.16 5.20
C THR A 84 9.12 -0.67 3.90
N ALA A 85 9.82 -1.57 3.21
CA ALA A 85 9.34 -2.17 1.98
C ALA A 85 9.79 -3.62 1.83
N THR A 86 9.03 -4.41 1.09
CA THR A 86 9.44 -5.76 0.68
C THR A 86 9.59 -5.79 -0.83
N ALA A 87 10.80 -6.11 -1.29
CA ALA A 87 11.15 -6.23 -2.69
C ALA A 87 11.35 -7.70 -3.05
N MET A 88 10.76 -8.14 -4.14
CA MET A 88 10.89 -9.49 -4.69
C MET A 88 11.41 -9.37 -6.12
N SER A 89 12.41 -10.18 -6.47
CA SER A 89 12.89 -10.26 -7.83
C SER A 89 12.26 -11.42 -8.60
N ASP A 90 11.90 -11.14 -9.84
CA ASP A 90 11.30 -12.08 -10.77
C ASP A 90 12.35 -13.08 -11.29
N ALA A 91 11.91 -14.05 -12.10
CA ALA A 91 12.80 -15.05 -12.70
C ALA A 91 13.86 -14.46 -13.65
N LEU A 92 13.62 -13.26 -14.20
CA LEU A 92 14.53 -12.55 -15.09
C LEU A 92 15.36 -11.47 -14.37
N GLY A 93 15.20 -11.32 -13.05
CA GLY A 93 15.96 -10.36 -12.25
C GLY A 93 15.41 -8.93 -12.22
N ALA A 94 14.22 -8.69 -12.78
CA ALA A 94 13.47 -7.46 -12.53
C ALA A 94 12.96 -7.45 -11.08
N TRP A 95 12.91 -6.29 -10.43
CA TRP A 95 12.46 -6.17 -9.06
C TRP A 95 11.05 -5.57 -8.98
N ARG A 96 10.24 -6.17 -8.12
CA ARG A 96 8.90 -5.68 -7.79
C ARG A 96 8.80 -5.45 -6.29
N VAL A 97 8.42 -4.24 -5.91
CA VAL A 97 8.05 -3.92 -4.53
C VAL A 97 6.61 -4.38 -4.31
N THR A 98 6.43 -5.41 -3.49
CA THR A 98 5.12 -6.05 -3.24
C THR A 98 4.36 -5.34 -2.13
N SER A 99 5.09 -4.85 -1.13
CA SER A 99 4.54 -4.06 -0.03
C SER A 99 5.45 -2.89 0.27
N TYR A 100 4.85 -1.77 0.61
CA TYR A 100 5.53 -0.61 1.15
C TYR A 100 4.65 -0.02 2.25
N THR A 101 5.26 0.33 3.36
CA THR A 101 4.60 0.91 4.52
C THR A 101 5.38 2.16 4.93
N ARG A 102 4.71 3.31 4.88
CA ARG A 102 5.26 4.57 5.39
C ARG A 102 5.29 4.52 6.92
N ALA A 103 6.34 5.04 7.54
CA ALA A 103 6.42 5.18 8.99
C ALA A 103 5.26 6.01 9.56
N ASP A 104 4.84 7.04 8.80
CA ASP A 104 3.73 7.92 9.16
C ASP A 104 2.34 7.27 9.00
N GLY A 105 2.25 6.01 8.54
CA GLY A 105 0.99 5.30 8.32
C GLY A 105 0.11 5.83 7.19
N ARG A 106 0.56 6.86 6.45
CA ARG A 106 -0.16 7.42 5.31
C ARG A 106 -0.24 6.39 4.17
N ALA A 107 -1.40 6.34 3.52
CA ALA A 107 -1.58 5.54 2.33
C ALA A 107 -0.61 6.00 1.22
N LEU A 108 0.03 5.04 0.54
CA LEU A 108 0.91 5.31 -0.60
C LEU A 108 0.15 5.87 -1.79
N THR A 109 -1.01 5.29 -2.04
CA THR A 109 -2.01 5.73 -2.98
C THR A 109 -3.27 5.99 -2.18
N GLY A 110 -3.69 7.26 -2.12
CA GLY A 110 -4.99 7.59 -1.56
C GLY A 110 -6.10 6.93 -2.38
N PRO A 111 -7.30 6.76 -1.82
CA PRO A 111 -8.45 6.46 -2.65
C PRO A 111 -8.56 7.56 -3.72
N THR A 112 -8.48 7.20 -5.00
CA THR A 112 -8.96 8.05 -6.08
C THR A 112 -10.34 8.52 -5.66
N ALA A 113 -10.64 9.81 -5.71
CA ALA A 113 -11.93 10.35 -5.26
C ALA A 113 -13.13 9.52 -5.79
N ALA A 114 -13.00 8.91 -6.97
CA ALA A 114 -13.95 7.95 -7.53
C ALA A 114 -14.29 6.74 -6.62
N MET A 115 -13.33 6.10 -5.94
CA MET A 115 -13.61 4.92 -5.08
C MET A 115 -14.30 5.27 -3.76
N ILE A 116 -14.10 6.49 -3.26
CA ILE A 116 -14.81 7.02 -2.07
C ILE A 116 -16.15 7.69 -2.41
N THR A 117 -16.50 7.87 -3.69
CA THR A 117 -17.72 8.62 -4.09
C THR A 117 -19.01 7.79 -4.09
N ASP A 118 -18.97 6.46 -3.99
CA ASP A 118 -20.22 5.65 -4.07
C ASP A 118 -20.39 4.56 -3.00
N ALA A 119 -19.34 4.17 -2.25
CA ALA A 119 -19.50 3.14 -1.22
C ALA A 119 -20.47 3.56 -0.10
N ALA A 120 -20.47 4.83 0.30
CA ALA A 120 -21.44 5.38 1.26
C ALA A 120 -22.78 5.82 0.60
N ARG A 121 -22.85 5.86 -0.74
CA ARG A 121 -24.06 6.26 -1.48
C ARG A 121 -24.91 5.07 -1.93
N ARG A 122 -24.31 3.90 -2.19
CA ARG A 122 -25.04 2.67 -2.56
C ARG A 122 -25.80 2.03 -1.41
N ASP A 123 -25.36 2.19 -0.17
CA ASP A 123 -26.06 1.64 0.99
C ASP A 123 -26.95 2.67 1.72
N GLY A 124 -27.15 3.85 1.12
CA GLY A 124 -27.70 5.02 1.79
C GLY A 124 -29.06 5.53 1.29
N ARG A 125 -29.82 4.78 0.48
CA ARG A 125 -31.15 5.23 -0.01
C ARG A 125 -32.27 4.22 0.16
N CYS A 126 -32.46 3.71 1.39
CA CYS A 126 -33.76 3.16 1.81
C CYS A 126 -34.42 3.87 3.00
N CYS A 127 -33.70 4.66 3.81
CA CYS A 127 -34.32 5.29 5.00
C CYS A 127 -34.35 6.84 5.03
N ARG A 128 -33.71 7.55 4.08
CA ARG A 128 -33.65 9.03 4.09
C ARG A 128 -34.42 9.74 2.97
N ARG A 129 -35.47 9.12 2.41
CA ARG A 129 -36.55 9.94 1.83
C ARG A 129 -37.45 10.34 2.99
N ARG A 130 -37.25 11.58 3.48
CA ARG A 130 -38.21 12.30 4.31
C ARG A 130 -39.62 11.96 3.83
N ALA A 131 -40.39 11.27 4.65
CA ALA A 131 -41.83 11.23 4.48
C ALA A 131 -42.29 12.70 4.43
N PRO A 132 -42.99 13.16 3.37
CA PRO A 132 -43.65 14.44 3.47
C PRO A 132 -44.62 14.31 4.65
N ALA A 133 -44.52 15.23 5.61
CA ALA A 133 -45.46 15.34 6.71
C ALA A 133 -46.87 15.36 6.12
N ARG A 134 -47.56 14.22 6.17
CA ARG A 134 -48.96 14.14 5.78
C ARG A 134 -49.70 14.94 6.84
N PRO A 135 -50.37 16.06 6.51
CA PRO A 135 -51.14 16.80 7.50
C PRO A 135 -52.17 15.83 8.08
N ARG A 136 -52.31 15.85 9.41
CA ARG A 136 -53.28 15.06 10.16
C ARG A 136 -54.68 15.31 9.60
N ARG A 137 -55.10 14.52 8.61
CA ARG A 137 -56.49 14.52 8.14
C ARG A 137 -57.29 13.88 9.26
N ARG A 138 -57.99 14.76 9.97
CA ARG A 138 -59.14 14.50 10.84
C ARG A 138 -59.89 13.26 10.33
N TRP A 139 -59.88 12.19 11.12
CA TRP A 139 -60.69 11.00 10.88
C TRP A 139 -62.16 11.42 11.03
N GLY A 140 -62.87 11.51 9.91
CA GLY A 140 -64.33 11.61 9.90
C GLY A 140 -64.92 10.26 9.52
N PRO A 141 -66.03 9.81 10.14
CA PRO A 141 -66.62 8.52 9.83
C PRO A 141 -67.41 8.64 8.52
N GLY A 142 -67.09 7.82 7.52
CA GLY A 142 -67.83 7.84 6.26
C GLY A 142 -67.24 6.97 5.17
N THR A 143 -67.76 5.74 5.10
CA THR A 143 -67.87 4.86 3.92
C THR A 143 -66.61 4.42 3.15
N ALA A 144 -66.42 3.09 3.18
CA ALA A 144 -65.40 2.28 2.55
C ALA A 144 -65.21 2.50 1.03
N CYS A 145 -63.96 2.41 0.57
CA CYS A 145 -63.62 2.20 -0.84
C CYS A 145 -63.99 0.76 -1.24
N MET A 146 -64.98 0.62 -2.11
CA MET A 146 -65.35 -0.63 -2.78
C MET A 146 -64.45 -0.85 -4.01
N PRO A 147 -63.90 -2.05 -4.26
CA PRO A 147 -63.08 -2.32 -5.45
C PRO A 147 -63.95 -2.55 -6.69
N PRO A 148 -63.44 -2.28 -7.91
CA PRO A 148 -64.22 -2.38 -9.14
C PRO A 148 -64.49 -3.84 -9.54
N ALA A 149 -65.72 -4.11 -9.98
CA ALA A 149 -66.13 -5.40 -10.54
C ALA A 149 -65.40 -5.67 -11.87
N ARG A 150 -64.93 -6.90 -12.06
CA ARG A 150 -64.45 -7.44 -13.34
C ARG A 150 -65.64 -7.90 -14.19
N PRO A 151 -65.54 -7.86 -15.53
CA PRO A 151 -66.62 -8.26 -16.44
C PRO A 151 -66.91 -9.76 -16.38
#